data_AF-A0A3S7UUP2-F1
#
_entry.id   AF-A0A3S7UUP2-F1
#
_cell.length_a   1.000
_cell.length_b   1.000
_cell.length_c   1.000
_cell.angle_alpha   90.00
_cell.angle_beta   90.00
_cell.angle_gamma   90.00
#
_symmetry.space_group_name_H-M   'P 1'
#
loop_
_entity.id
_entity.type
_entity.pdbx_description
1 polymer ?
#
loop_
_entity_poly.entity_id
_entity_poly.type
_entity_poly.pdbx_seq_one_letter_code
_entity_poly.pdbx_strand_id
1 'polypeptide(L)'
;MNNRSRVLLPLGAALVLGAALMLRFVPTGPPPAVAPAGAPPPVTVSPRAPSAPISIPADARARLAEKVKSRQGEGVTSEERRATVVPIGPGDVVPEPEVANPLPQQNDPIEPEKPQTAEWKHGKLVRITELRTRDLERLEAERAAAEASGNKEEARRLAVQLSRHRARLEELHKQTAALAGQASQDQAER
;
A
#
# COMPACT_ATOMS: atom_id res chain seq x y z
N MET A 1 -33.98 -14.32 57.06
CA MET A 1 -33.65 -13.84 55.70
C MET A 1 -32.63 -14.79 55.09
N ASN A 2 -33.01 -15.51 54.03
CA ASN A 2 -32.24 -16.63 53.48
C ASN A 2 -31.02 -16.13 52.67
N ASN A 3 -29.81 -16.36 53.20
CA ASN A 3 -28.55 -15.96 52.57
C ASN A 3 -28.12 -16.86 51.39
N ARG A 4 -28.86 -17.95 51.11
CA ARG A 4 -28.53 -18.91 50.06
C ARG A 4 -28.81 -18.38 48.64
N SER A 5 -29.81 -17.51 48.48
CA SER A 5 -30.21 -16.97 47.17
C SER A 5 -29.27 -15.89 46.62
N ARG A 6 -28.36 -15.35 47.44
CA ARG A 6 -27.41 -14.30 47.00
C ARG A 6 -26.17 -14.85 46.29
N VAL A 7 -25.83 -16.12 46.48
CA VAL A 7 -24.64 -16.75 45.86
C VAL A 7 -25.01 -17.69 44.70
N LEU A 8 -26.23 -18.23 44.69
CA LEU A 8 -26.70 -19.14 43.63
C LEU A 8 -26.93 -18.43 42.28
N LEU A 9 -27.41 -17.17 42.32
CA LEU A 9 -27.68 -16.37 41.13
C LEU A 9 -26.43 -16.02 40.29
N PRO A 10 -25.31 -15.54 40.89
CA PRO A 10 -24.08 -15.29 40.14
C PRO A 10 -23.38 -16.57 39.64
N LEU A 11 -23.52 -17.70 40.37
CA LEU A 11 -22.92 -18.96 39.95
C LEU A 11 -23.61 -19.55 38.71
N GLY A 12 -24.95 -19.46 38.66
CA GLY A 12 -25.74 -19.88 37.50
C GLY A 12 -25.41 -19.05 36.25
N ALA A 13 -25.26 -17.73 36.40
CA ALA A 13 -24.88 -16.84 35.30
C ALA A 13 -23.48 -17.14 34.75
N ALA A 14 -22.51 -17.45 35.63
CA ALA A 14 -21.16 -17.81 35.23
C ALA A 14 -21.12 -19.16 34.46
N LEU A 15 -21.93 -20.13 34.86
CA LEU A 15 -22.03 -21.42 34.16
C LEU A 15 -22.66 -21.29 32.77
N VAL A 16 -23.73 -20.48 32.64
CA VAL A 16 -24.36 -20.23 31.33
C VAL A 16 -23.41 -19.49 30.38
N LEU A 17 -22.66 -18.50 30.89
CA LEU A 17 -21.68 -17.77 30.09
C LEU A 17 -20.50 -18.67 29.68
N GLY A 18 -20.04 -19.55 30.57
CA GLY A 18 -19.00 -20.54 30.26
C GLY A 18 -19.44 -21.55 29.19
N ALA A 19 -20.68 -22.04 29.27
CA ALA A 19 -21.24 -22.95 28.27
C ALA A 19 -21.43 -22.27 26.90
N ALA A 20 -21.87 -21.01 26.88
CA ALA A 20 -22.01 -20.23 25.65
C ALA A 20 -20.65 -19.96 24.96
N LEU A 21 -19.59 -19.71 25.75
CA LEU A 21 -18.24 -19.56 25.21
C LEU A 21 -17.67 -20.87 24.67
N MET A 22 -17.91 -22.01 25.34
CA MET A 22 -17.47 -23.32 24.84
C MET A 22 -18.15 -23.73 23.54
N LEU A 23 -19.43 -23.38 23.33
CA LEU A 23 -20.11 -23.63 22.05
C LEU A 23 -19.52 -22.83 20.88
N ARG A 24 -18.90 -21.68 21.15
CA ARG A 24 -18.29 -20.82 20.12
C ARG A 24 -16.91 -21.30 19.67
N PHE A 25 -16.30 -22.24 20.40
CA PHE A 25 -15.00 -22.83 20.10
C PHE A 25 -15.06 -24.32 19.72
N VAL A 26 -16.25 -24.86 19.43
CA VAL A 26 -16.35 -26.19 18.81
C VAL A 26 -15.83 -26.07 17.37
N PRO A 27 -14.71 -26.72 17.01
CA PRO A 27 -14.30 -26.81 15.62
C PRO A 27 -15.36 -27.65 14.90
N THR A 28 -16.22 -26.99 14.14
CA THR A 28 -17.06 -27.69 13.16
C THR A 28 -16.10 -28.35 12.18
N GLY A 29 -16.10 -29.68 12.18
CA GLY A 29 -15.25 -30.48 11.31
C GLY A 29 -15.42 -30.10 9.84
N PRO A 30 -14.46 -30.48 8.98
CA PRO A 30 -14.47 -30.09 7.58
C PRO A 30 -15.77 -30.53 6.90
N PRO A 31 -16.40 -29.66 6.10
CA PRO A 31 -17.59 -30.04 5.35
C PRO A 31 -17.28 -31.19 4.39
N PRO A 32 -18.22 -32.11 4.11
CA PRO A 32 -18.02 -33.16 3.13
C PRO A 32 -17.72 -32.53 1.75
N ALA A 33 -16.62 -32.97 1.14
CA ALA A 33 -16.19 -32.53 -0.17
C ALA A 33 -17.24 -32.86 -1.23
N VAL A 34 -17.97 -31.85 -1.68
CA VAL A 34 -18.73 -31.91 -2.93
C VAL A 34 -17.71 -31.86 -4.05
N ALA A 35 -17.61 -32.95 -4.82
CA ALA A 35 -16.76 -33.01 -6.00
C ALA A 35 -17.19 -31.94 -7.02
N PRO A 36 -16.28 -31.06 -7.50
CA PRO A 36 -16.60 -30.22 -8.64
C PRO A 36 -16.61 -31.07 -9.92
N ALA A 37 -17.81 -31.36 -10.41
CA ALA A 37 -18.01 -31.72 -11.80
C ALA A 37 -17.70 -30.49 -12.66
N GLY A 38 -16.75 -30.61 -13.57
CA GLY A 38 -16.42 -29.58 -14.55
C GLY A 38 -14.92 -29.32 -14.62
N ALA A 39 -14.19 -30.18 -15.32
CA ALA A 39 -12.84 -29.85 -15.78
C ALA A 39 -12.95 -28.72 -16.82
N PRO A 40 -12.34 -27.54 -16.61
CA PRO A 40 -12.14 -26.59 -17.69
C PRO A 40 -11.09 -27.16 -18.67
N PRO A 41 -11.18 -26.84 -19.97
CA PRO A 41 -10.24 -27.36 -20.97
C PRO A 41 -8.80 -26.95 -20.63
N PRO A 42 -7.80 -27.80 -20.95
CA PRO A 42 -6.40 -27.50 -20.67
C PRO A 42 -5.95 -26.29 -21.48
N VAL A 43 -5.75 -25.16 -20.80
CA VAL A 43 -5.09 -24.00 -21.40
C VAL A 43 -3.60 -24.30 -21.44
N THR A 44 -3.08 -24.58 -22.64
CA THR A 44 -1.65 -24.75 -22.88
C THR A 44 -0.99 -23.37 -22.75
N VAL A 45 -0.46 -23.06 -21.57
CA VAL A 45 0.39 -21.89 -21.39
C VAL A 45 1.75 -22.24 -21.96
N SER A 46 2.05 -21.73 -23.16
CA SER A 46 3.42 -21.76 -23.69
C SER A 46 4.37 -21.13 -22.67
N PRO A 47 5.49 -21.79 -22.31
CA PRO A 47 6.49 -21.17 -21.45
C PRO A 47 7.06 -19.96 -22.17
N ARG A 48 6.73 -18.76 -21.67
CA ARG A 48 7.40 -17.53 -22.07
C ARG A 48 8.87 -17.69 -21.70
N ALA A 49 9.74 -17.62 -22.71
CA ALA A 49 11.18 -17.71 -22.54
C ALA A 49 11.65 -16.77 -21.42
N PRO A 50 12.61 -17.18 -20.58
CA PRO A 50 13.18 -16.29 -19.58
C PRO A 50 13.78 -15.08 -20.31
N SER A 51 13.27 -13.89 -20.00
CA SER A 51 13.92 -12.65 -20.41
C SER A 51 15.35 -12.71 -19.89
N ALA A 52 16.31 -12.74 -20.82
CA ALA A 52 17.72 -12.73 -20.50
C ALA A 52 18.02 -11.54 -19.56
N PRO A 53 18.84 -11.73 -18.50
CA PRO A 53 19.32 -10.61 -17.72
C PRO A 53 20.06 -9.67 -18.68
N ILE A 54 19.64 -8.40 -18.72
CA ILE A 54 20.34 -7.35 -19.46
C ILE A 54 21.72 -7.25 -18.82
N SER A 55 22.70 -7.90 -19.46
CA SER A 55 24.09 -7.87 -19.04
C SER A 55 24.64 -6.51 -19.41
N ILE A 56 24.59 -5.58 -18.46
CA ILE A 56 25.22 -4.27 -18.61
C ILE A 56 26.73 -4.52 -18.74
N PRO A 57 27.39 -4.09 -19.84
CA PRO A 57 28.82 -4.30 -20.02
C PRO A 57 29.59 -3.69 -18.84
N ALA A 58 30.66 -4.37 -18.40
CA ALA A 58 31.41 -4.00 -17.20
C ALA A 58 31.88 -2.52 -17.22
N ASP A 59 32.19 -1.99 -18.40
CA ASP A 59 32.54 -0.59 -18.62
C ASP A 59 31.42 0.39 -18.26
N ALA A 60 30.16 0.04 -18.51
CA ALA A 60 29.03 0.88 -18.14
C ALA A 60 28.78 0.89 -16.61
N ARG A 61 29.15 -0.20 -15.92
CA ARG A 61 29.09 -0.29 -14.45
C ARG A 61 30.23 0.48 -13.78
N ALA A 62 31.43 0.46 -14.37
CA ALA A 62 32.58 1.24 -13.92
C ALA A 62 32.34 2.75 -14.03
N ARG A 63 31.77 3.23 -15.13
CA ARG A 63 31.41 4.65 -15.32
C ARG A 63 30.35 5.14 -14.34
N LEU A 64 29.41 4.27 -13.94
CA LEU A 64 28.39 4.60 -12.93
C LEU A 64 28.96 4.65 -11.51
N ALA A 65 29.91 3.76 -11.19
CA ALA A 65 30.60 3.76 -9.90
C ALA A 65 31.57 4.94 -9.74
N GLU A 66 32.26 5.34 -10.83
CA GLU A 66 33.14 6.51 -10.86
C GLU A 66 32.36 7.82 -10.60
N LYS A 67 31.15 7.93 -11.18
CA LYS A 67 30.27 9.10 -11.01
C LYS A 67 29.69 9.23 -9.59
N VAL A 68 29.61 8.13 -8.83
CA VAL A 68 29.17 8.15 -7.43
C VAL A 68 30.33 8.43 -6.48
N LYS A 69 31.54 7.95 -6.80
CA LYS A 69 32.72 8.12 -5.95
C LYS A 69 33.33 9.52 -6.01
N SER A 70 33.12 10.27 -7.10
CA SER A 70 33.52 11.69 -7.19
C SER A 70 32.68 12.64 -6.33
N ARG A 71 31.60 12.18 -5.68
CA ARG A 71 30.69 13.04 -4.90
C ARG A 71 30.78 12.86 -3.38
N GLN A 72 31.58 11.91 -2.89
CA GLN A 72 31.60 11.52 -1.47
C GLN A 72 32.96 11.67 -0.79
N GLY A 73 33.91 12.39 -1.38
CA GLY A 73 35.31 12.37 -0.94
C GLY A 73 36.02 13.71 -0.77
N GLU A 74 35.33 14.86 -0.79
CA GLU A 74 35.97 16.13 -0.43
C GLU A 74 35.15 16.81 0.65
N GLY A 75 35.64 16.67 1.88
CA GLY A 75 35.26 17.53 2.98
C GLY A 75 35.40 18.98 2.55
N VAL A 76 34.50 19.80 3.06
CA VAL A 76 34.57 21.25 2.97
C VAL A 76 35.78 21.70 3.81
N THR A 77 36.99 21.55 3.27
CA THR A 77 38.09 22.44 3.65
C THR A 77 37.85 23.72 2.89
N SER A 78 37.54 24.76 3.65
CA SER A 78 37.36 26.12 3.17
C SER A 78 38.71 26.66 2.67
N GLU A 79 39.15 26.22 1.50
CA GLU A 79 40.17 26.90 0.71
C GLU A 79 39.58 27.24 -0.66
N GLU A 80 39.35 28.54 -0.85
CA GLU A 80 39.18 29.26 -2.11
C GLU A 80 38.69 28.45 -3.33
N ARG A 81 37.39 28.14 -3.38
CA ARG A 81 36.72 27.93 -4.67
C ARG A 81 36.64 29.27 -5.40
N ARG A 82 37.71 29.63 -6.12
CA ARG A 82 37.68 30.73 -7.08
C ARG A 82 36.74 30.33 -8.21
N ALA A 83 35.54 30.89 -8.21
CA ALA A 83 34.63 30.79 -9.34
C ALA A 83 35.33 31.37 -10.59
N THR A 84 35.49 30.55 -11.64
CA THR A 84 35.95 31.04 -12.94
C THR A 84 34.79 31.80 -13.59
N VAL A 85 34.68 33.10 -13.30
CA VAL A 85 33.70 33.97 -13.96
C VAL A 85 34.20 34.23 -15.37
N VAL A 86 33.49 33.70 -16.38
CA VAL A 86 33.74 34.07 -17.78
C VAL A 86 33.31 35.53 -17.94
N PRO A 87 34.22 36.44 -18.36
CA PRO A 87 33.84 37.81 -18.63
C PRO A 87 32.80 37.83 -19.75
N ILE A 88 31.70 38.55 -19.51
CA ILE A 88 30.68 38.84 -20.52
C ILE A 88 31.38 39.51 -21.71
N GLY A 89 31.38 38.84 -22.86
CA GLY A 89 32.00 39.32 -24.09
C GLY A 89 31.21 40.47 -24.71
N PRO A 90 31.83 41.25 -25.62
CA PRO A 90 31.09 42.27 -26.37
C PRO A 90 30.04 41.59 -27.26
N GLY A 91 28.77 41.75 -26.91
CA GLY A 91 27.62 41.10 -27.57
C GLY A 91 26.85 40.11 -26.70
N ASP A 92 27.37 39.77 -25.52
CA ASP A 92 26.65 38.93 -24.57
C ASP A 92 25.54 39.73 -23.89
N VAL A 93 24.32 39.18 -23.95
CA VAL A 93 23.15 39.76 -23.28
C VAL A 93 23.23 39.43 -21.80
N VAL A 94 23.35 40.44 -20.95
CA VAL A 94 23.26 40.28 -19.49
C VAL A 94 21.89 39.70 -19.16
N PRO A 95 21.81 38.55 -18.44
CA PRO A 95 20.53 38.01 -18.00
C PRO A 95 19.78 39.08 -17.21
N GLU A 96 18.52 39.31 -17.56
CA GLU A 96 17.70 40.27 -16.84
C GLU A 96 17.64 39.90 -15.35
N PRO A 97 17.76 40.88 -14.45
CA PRO A 97 17.75 40.61 -13.02
C PRO A 97 16.45 39.90 -12.66
N GLU A 98 16.55 38.70 -12.08
CA GLU A 98 15.41 37.96 -11.54
C GLU A 98 14.69 38.87 -10.55
N VAL A 99 13.49 39.33 -10.93
CA VAL A 99 12.69 40.22 -10.11
C VAL A 99 12.30 39.45 -8.84
N ALA A 100 12.80 39.88 -7.68
CA ALA A 100 12.66 39.18 -6.40
C ALA A 100 11.21 38.99 -5.93
N ASN A 101 10.24 39.59 -6.61
CA ASN A 101 8.82 39.41 -6.35
C ASN A 101 8.02 39.66 -7.65
N PRO A 102 7.87 38.65 -8.53
CA PRO A 102 6.97 38.79 -9.68
C PRO A 102 5.57 39.14 -9.18
N LEU A 103 4.85 39.99 -9.92
CA LEU A 103 3.48 40.36 -9.57
C LEU A 103 2.60 39.10 -9.45
N PRO A 104 1.58 39.09 -8.56
CA PRO A 104 0.64 37.99 -8.46
C PRO A 104 0.07 37.68 -9.84
N GLN A 105 0.31 36.46 -10.33
CA GLN A 105 -0.18 36.05 -11.64
C GLN A 105 -1.70 35.94 -11.55
N GLN A 106 -2.40 36.75 -12.37
CA GLN A 106 -3.85 36.69 -12.43
C GLN A 106 -4.24 35.42 -13.17
N ASN A 107 -4.62 34.39 -12.41
CA ASN A 107 -5.06 33.12 -12.95
C ASN A 107 -6.40 33.29 -13.66
N ASP A 108 -6.60 32.51 -14.73
CA ASP A 108 -7.90 32.43 -15.38
C ASP A 108 -8.99 31.95 -14.40
N PRO A 109 -10.25 32.37 -14.60
CA PRO A 109 -11.37 31.85 -13.82
C PRO A 109 -11.43 30.33 -13.88
N ILE A 110 -11.42 29.69 -12.72
CA ILE A 110 -11.50 28.22 -12.61
C ILE A 110 -12.94 27.79 -12.92
N GLU A 111 -13.11 26.90 -13.89
CA GLU A 111 -14.41 26.27 -14.15
C GLU A 111 -14.86 25.40 -12.94
N PRO A 112 -16.17 25.32 -12.65
CA PRO A 112 -16.67 24.47 -11.58
C PRO A 112 -16.28 23.00 -11.77
N GLU A 113 -15.81 22.35 -10.71
CA GLU A 113 -15.48 20.91 -10.75
C GLU A 113 -16.74 20.08 -11.06
N LYS A 114 -16.61 19.06 -11.91
CA LYS A 114 -17.70 18.11 -12.18
C LYS A 114 -18.11 17.38 -10.90
N PRO A 115 -19.40 17.03 -10.72
CA PRO A 115 -19.84 16.30 -9.55
C PRO A 115 -19.17 14.92 -9.49
N GLN A 116 -18.56 14.61 -8.34
CA GLN A 116 -17.95 13.30 -8.11
C GLN A 116 -19.05 12.23 -7.95
N THR A 117 -19.34 11.51 -9.04
CA THR A 117 -20.38 10.47 -9.12
C THR A 117 -20.08 9.27 -8.22
N ALA A 118 -21.10 8.52 -7.82
CA ALA A 118 -20.91 7.28 -7.05
C ALA A 118 -20.04 6.27 -7.82
N GLU A 119 -20.20 6.18 -9.14
CA GLU A 119 -19.38 5.34 -10.02
C GLU A 119 -17.89 5.71 -9.97
N TRP A 120 -17.55 7.00 -10.03
CA TRP A 120 -16.15 7.44 -9.94
C TRP A 120 -15.55 7.09 -8.57
N LYS A 121 -16.31 7.29 -7.49
CA LYS A 121 -15.89 6.93 -6.13
C LYS A 121 -15.71 5.43 -5.98
N HIS A 122 -16.63 4.63 -6.53
CA HIS A 122 -16.56 3.18 -6.53
C HIS A 122 -15.30 2.70 -7.25
N GLY A 123 -15.06 3.15 -8.49
CA GLY A 123 -13.86 2.79 -9.25
C GLY A 123 -12.56 3.14 -8.51
N LYS A 124 -12.52 4.30 -7.83
CA LYS A 124 -11.38 4.71 -6.99
C LYS A 124 -11.17 3.76 -5.81
N LEU A 125 -12.23 3.36 -5.10
CA LEU A 125 -12.11 2.44 -3.97
C LEU A 125 -11.70 1.04 -4.40
N VAL A 126 -12.22 0.53 -5.51
CA VAL A 126 -11.78 -0.75 -6.09
C VAL A 126 -10.28 -0.73 -6.33
N ARG A 127 -9.77 0.33 -6.98
CA ARG A 127 -8.33 0.45 -7.25
C ARG A 127 -7.48 0.51 -5.99
N ILE A 128 -7.92 1.27 -4.98
CA ILE A 128 -7.20 1.35 -3.70
C ILE A 128 -7.18 -0.01 -3.01
N THR A 129 -8.29 -0.74 -3.05
CA THR A 129 -8.42 -2.07 -2.46
C THR A 129 -7.45 -3.04 -3.11
N GLU A 130 -7.39 -3.12 -4.45
CA GLU A 130 -6.42 -3.96 -5.17
C GLU A 130 -4.97 -3.68 -4.75
N LEU A 131 -4.59 -2.40 -4.65
CA LEU A 131 -3.24 -2.02 -4.24
C LEU A 131 -2.94 -2.45 -2.80
N ARG A 132 -3.91 -2.36 -1.90
CA ARG A 132 -3.77 -2.80 -0.51
C ARG A 132 -3.69 -4.31 -0.38
N THR A 133 -4.40 -5.07 -1.22
CA THR A 133 -4.27 -6.54 -1.26
C THR A 133 -2.84 -6.96 -1.64
N ARG A 134 -2.28 -6.36 -2.71
CA ARG A 134 -0.88 -6.64 -3.10
C ARG A 134 0.13 -6.26 -2.03
N ASP A 135 -0.12 -5.15 -1.33
CA ASP A 135 0.72 -4.68 -0.22
C ASP A 135 0.70 -5.67 0.96
N LEU A 136 -0.46 -6.25 1.28
CA LEU A 136 -0.57 -7.31 2.28
C LEU A 136 0.21 -8.56 1.88
N GLU A 137 0.08 -9.03 0.64
CA GLU A 137 0.83 -10.19 0.14
C GLU A 137 2.34 -9.98 0.26
N ARG A 138 2.82 -8.77 -0.09
CA ARG A 138 4.23 -8.39 0.08
C ARG A 138 4.66 -8.43 1.55
N LEU A 139 3.88 -7.83 2.46
CA LEU A 139 4.19 -7.79 3.88
C LEU A 139 4.16 -9.19 4.52
N GLU A 140 3.31 -10.09 4.03
CA GLU A 140 3.27 -11.49 4.45
C GLU A 140 4.53 -12.24 4.01
N ALA A 141 5.00 -12.01 2.78
CA ALA A 141 6.26 -12.56 2.30
C ALA A 141 7.47 -12.01 3.10
N GLU A 142 7.49 -10.72 3.40
CA GLU A 142 8.53 -10.10 4.25
C GLU A 142 8.53 -10.67 5.67
N ARG A 143 7.33 -10.89 6.25
CA ARG A 143 7.23 -11.54 7.56
C ARG A 143 7.77 -12.97 7.51
N ALA A 144 7.40 -13.75 6.51
CA ALA A 144 7.89 -15.12 6.34
C ALA A 144 9.42 -15.15 6.17
N ALA A 145 9.99 -14.19 5.43
CA ALA A 145 11.43 -14.04 5.29
C ALA A 145 12.12 -13.68 6.62
N ALA A 146 11.53 -12.78 7.41
CA ALA A 146 12.02 -12.44 8.75
C ALA A 146 11.94 -13.62 9.73
N GLU A 147 10.89 -14.44 9.64
CA GLU A 147 10.76 -15.67 10.42
C GLU A 147 11.81 -16.71 10.00
N ALA A 148 12.05 -16.87 8.70
CA ALA A 148 13.07 -17.78 8.16
C ALA A 148 14.50 -17.36 8.54
N SER A 149 14.77 -16.06 8.63
CA SER A 149 16.07 -15.52 9.08
C SER A 149 16.25 -15.53 10.60
N GLY A 150 15.20 -15.92 11.36
CA GLY A 150 15.22 -15.93 12.82
C GLY A 150 15.06 -14.55 13.47
N ASN A 151 14.77 -13.50 12.69
CA ASN A 151 14.54 -12.15 13.21
C ASN A 151 13.13 -12.02 13.82
N LYS A 152 12.99 -12.49 15.06
CA LYS A 152 11.69 -12.53 15.78
C LYS A 152 11.10 -11.15 16.06
N GLU A 153 11.92 -10.12 16.24
CA GLU A 153 11.44 -8.76 16.51
C GLU A 153 10.79 -8.16 15.28
N GLU A 154 11.45 -8.30 14.13
CA GLU A 154 10.93 -7.85 12.85
C GLU A 154 9.66 -8.61 12.44
N ALA A 155 9.63 -9.94 12.60
CA ALA A 155 8.44 -10.73 12.37
C ALA A 155 7.24 -10.27 13.22
N ARG A 156 7.48 -9.92 14.50
CA ARG A 156 6.42 -9.38 15.39
C ARG A 156 5.96 -8.00 14.94
N ARG A 157 6.88 -7.11 14.58
CA ARG A 157 6.54 -5.78 14.06
C ARG A 157 5.67 -5.89 12.80
N LEU A 158 6.07 -6.75 11.86
CA LEU A 158 5.33 -7.01 10.63
C LEU A 158 3.96 -7.64 10.90
N ALA A 159 3.85 -8.53 11.89
CA ALA A 159 2.55 -9.11 12.29
C ALA A 159 1.56 -8.06 12.80
N VAL A 160 2.03 -7.07 13.58
CA VAL A 160 1.18 -5.95 14.04
C VAL A 160 0.79 -5.04 12.87
N GLN A 161 1.69 -4.82 11.92
CA GLN A 161 1.36 -4.05 10.72
C GLN A 161 0.32 -4.78 9.85
N LEU A 162 0.51 -6.08 9.62
CA LEU A 162 -0.42 -6.93 8.88
C LEU A 162 -1.82 -6.92 9.50
N SER A 163 -1.95 -7.00 10.83
CA SER A 163 -3.28 -6.96 11.48
C SER A 163 -4.01 -5.64 11.22
N ARG A 164 -3.29 -4.51 11.29
CA ARG A 164 -3.85 -3.18 10.98
C ARG A 164 -4.27 -3.05 9.51
N HIS A 165 -3.42 -3.52 8.59
CA HIS A 165 -3.72 -3.47 7.16
C HIS A 165 -4.91 -4.37 6.80
N ARG A 166 -5.03 -5.57 7.40
CA ARG A 166 -6.19 -6.45 7.21
C ARG A 166 -7.49 -5.81 7.70
N ALA A 167 -7.49 -5.22 8.90
CA ALA A 167 -8.66 -4.50 9.41
C ALA A 167 -9.05 -3.32 8.49
N ARG A 168 -8.07 -2.59 7.96
CA ARG A 168 -8.33 -1.49 7.02
C ARG A 168 -8.87 -1.99 5.69
N LEU A 169 -8.41 -3.14 5.20
CA LEU A 169 -8.87 -3.73 3.96
C LEU A 169 -10.32 -4.22 4.08
N GLU A 170 -10.69 -4.81 5.21
CA GLU A 170 -12.07 -5.19 5.50
C GLU A 170 -13.01 -3.97 5.46
N GLU A 171 -12.58 -2.84 6.03
CA GLU A 171 -13.33 -1.59 5.98
C GLU A 171 -13.47 -1.07 4.54
N LEU A 172 -12.41 -1.12 3.73
CA LEU A 172 -12.47 -0.73 2.33
C LEU A 172 -13.41 -1.62 1.51
N HIS A 173 -13.45 -2.93 1.78
CA HIS A 173 -14.42 -3.83 1.16
C HIS A 173 -15.86 -3.43 1.49
N LYS A 174 -16.16 -3.10 2.75
CA LYS A 174 -17.49 -2.63 3.15
C LYS A 174 -17.88 -1.33 2.43
N GLN A 175 -16.95 -0.37 2.35
CA GLN A 175 -17.18 0.89 1.64
C GLN A 175 -17.38 0.68 0.13
N THR A 176 -16.60 -0.21 -0.48
CA THR A 176 -16.73 -0.55 -1.90
C THR A 176 -18.09 -1.19 -2.18
N ALA A 177 -18.53 -2.14 -1.34
CA ALA A 177 -19.85 -2.78 -1.48
C ALA A 177 -21.01 -1.78 -1.31
N ALA A 178 -20.90 -0.84 -0.37
CA ALA A 178 -21.90 0.21 -0.18
C ALA A 178 -21.99 1.14 -1.42
N LEU A 179 -20.86 1.55 -1.98
CA LEU A 179 -20.82 2.39 -3.18
C LEU A 179 -21.27 1.64 -4.44
N ALA A 180 -21.05 0.33 -4.54
CA ALA A 180 -21.55 -0.47 -5.66
C ALA A 180 -23.09 -0.44 -5.75
N GLY A 181 -23.76 -0.49 -4.59
CA GLY A 181 -25.21 -0.34 -4.51
C GLY A 181 -25.69 1.04 -4.98
N GLN A 182 -25.00 2.11 -4.57
CA GLN A 182 -25.33 3.49 -4.97
C GLN A 182 -25.04 3.75 -6.46
N ALA A 183 -23.90 3.27 -6.97
CA ALA A 183 -23.55 3.42 -8.37
C ALA A 183 -24.57 2.72 -9.30
N SER A 184 -25.12 1.58 -8.87
CA SER A 184 -26.17 0.88 -9.62
C SER A 184 -27.49 1.64 -9.65
N GLN A 185 -27.82 2.37 -8.58
CA GLN A 185 -29.00 3.23 -8.50
C GLN A 185 -28.84 4.49 -9.36
N ASP A 186 -27.69 5.18 -9.24
CA ASP A 186 -27.37 6.37 -10.05
C ASP A 186 -27.38 6.08 -11.57
N GLN A 187 -27.03 4.86 -11.98
CA GLN A 187 -27.10 4.44 -13.39
C GLN A 187 -28.52 4.09 -13.85
N ALA A 188 -29.40 3.65 -12.95
CA ALA A 188 -30.79 3.34 -13.27
C ALA A 188 -31.68 4.59 -13.35
N GLU A 189 -31.28 5.68 -12.70
CA GLU A 189 -32.00 6.96 -12.69
C GLU A 189 -31.58 7.93 -13.83
N ARG A 190 -30.62 7.52 -14.67
CA ARG A 190 -30.13 8.26 -15.85
C ARG A 190 -30.69 7.69 -17.15
#